data_AF-A0A3D3I018-F1
#
_entry.id   AF-A0A3D3I018-F1
#
_cell.length_a   1.000
_cell.length_b   1.000
_cell.length_c   1.000
_cell.angle_alpha   90.00
_cell.angle_beta   90.00
_cell.angle_gamma   90.00
#
_symmetry.space_group_name_H-M   'P 1'
#
loop_
_entity.id
_entity.type
_entity.pdbx_description
1 polymer ?
#
loop_
_entity_poly.entity_id
_entity_poly.type
_entity_poly.pdbx_seq_one_letter_code
_entity_poly.pdbx_strand_id
1 'polypeptide(L)'
;PQARQQISPTSWRLAFAPEADFDVEADWLILRSTGQGRQVRLINSVGDDVMAREIQLSTREGDDRMSAQDLTGTIAIDEEDLPPRSRGGGGGGGAGPSLRGAIGTRL
;
A
#
# COMPACT_ATOMS: atom_id res chain seq x y z
N PRO A 1 16.32 10.17 -1.97
CA PRO A 1 16.34 10.30 -0.50
C PRO A 1 15.99 8.97 0.18
N GLN A 2 16.46 8.79 1.42
CA GLN A 2 16.06 7.70 2.30
C GLN A 2 15.56 8.27 3.63
N ALA A 3 14.52 7.69 4.19
CA ALA A 3 13.96 8.09 5.48
C ALA A 3 13.61 6.86 6.31
N ARG A 4 14.08 6.81 7.56
CA ARG A 4 13.72 5.79 8.54
C ARG A 4 12.99 6.44 9.70
N GLN A 5 11.88 5.86 10.11
CA GLN A 5 11.12 6.31 11.27
C GLN A 5 10.83 5.13 12.20
N GLN A 6 11.10 5.33 13.48
CA GLN A 6 10.61 4.46 14.54
C GLN A 6 9.24 5.01 14.98
N ILE A 7 8.18 4.21 14.87
CA ILE A 7 6.81 4.63 15.20
C ILE A 7 6.48 4.27 16.66
N SER A 8 6.90 3.07 17.09
CA SER A 8 6.78 2.56 18.45
C SER A 8 8.05 1.74 18.79
N PRO A 9 8.26 1.25 20.03
CA PRO A 9 9.43 0.43 20.35
C PRO A 9 9.61 -0.82 19.47
N THR A 10 8.53 -1.34 18.88
CA THR A 10 8.54 -2.55 18.04
C THR A 10 8.22 -2.27 16.56
N SER A 11 7.71 -1.08 16.23
CA SER A 11 7.28 -0.72 14.88
C SER A 11 8.19 0.31 14.21
N TRP A 12 8.61 0.02 12.97
CA TRP A 12 9.44 0.92 12.16
C TRP A 12 9.04 0.89 10.70
N ARG A 13 9.37 1.98 9.99
CA ARG A 13 9.30 2.05 8.52
C ARG A 13 10.53 2.68 7.90
N LEU A 14 10.85 2.23 6.70
CA LEU A 14 11.96 2.70 5.88
C LEU A 14 11.42 3.01 4.49
N ALA A 15 11.66 4.22 4.02
CA ALA A 15 11.20 4.69 2.74
C ALA A 15 12.36 5.18 1.87
N PHE A 16 12.25 4.91 0.57
CA PHE A 16 13.14 5.38 -0.48
C PHE A 16 12.33 6.10 -1.52
N ALA A 17 12.79 7.25 -1.98
CA ALA A 17 12.13 8.01 -3.03
C ALA A 17 13.13 8.81 -3.86
N PRO A 18 12.83 9.15 -5.11
CA PRO A 18 13.54 10.17 -5.87
C PRO A 18 13.43 11.58 -5.26
N GLU A 19 12.23 11.96 -4.81
CA GLU A 19 11.93 13.29 -4.23
C GLU A 19 11.24 13.14 -2.88
N ALA A 20 11.51 14.10 -1.98
CA ALA A 20 10.92 14.13 -0.65
C ALA A 20 10.72 15.58 -0.19
N ASP A 21 9.52 15.90 0.27
CA ASP A 21 9.15 17.19 0.87
C ASP A 21 8.64 16.97 2.29
N PHE A 22 9.01 17.87 3.19
CA PHE A 22 8.53 17.84 4.56
C PHE A 22 7.63 19.04 4.84
N ASP A 23 6.36 18.77 5.15
CA ASP A 23 5.40 19.76 5.62
C ASP A 23 5.49 19.87 7.14
N VAL A 24 6.15 20.93 7.60
CA VAL A 24 6.41 21.19 9.02
C VAL A 24 5.12 21.55 9.78
N GLU A 25 4.18 22.25 9.14
CA GLU A 25 2.93 22.66 9.79
C GLU A 25 1.98 21.47 9.97
N ALA A 26 1.95 20.58 8.98
CA ALA A 26 1.06 19.44 8.97
C ALA A 26 1.67 18.14 9.53
N ASP A 27 2.98 18.13 9.84
CA ASP A 27 3.77 16.96 10.24
C ASP A 27 3.69 15.78 9.25
N TRP A 28 3.87 16.08 7.96
CA TRP A 28 3.84 15.07 6.90
C TRP A 28 5.13 15.03 6.10
N LEU A 29 5.68 13.83 5.93
CA LEU A 29 6.71 13.54 4.95
C LEU A 29 6.04 13.04 3.67
N ILE A 30 6.20 13.78 2.58
CA ILE A 30 5.64 13.45 1.27
C ILE A 30 6.76 12.97 0.35
N LEU A 31 6.61 11.76 -0.18
CA LEU A 31 7.60 11.07 -1.00
C LEU A 31 7.04 10.90 -2.41
N ARG A 32 7.78 11.31 -3.44
CA ARG A 32 7.30 11.30 -4.83
C ARG A 32 8.29 10.66 -5.80
N SER A 33 7.72 9.98 -6.80
CA SER A 33 8.44 9.48 -7.97
C SER A 33 8.70 10.59 -8.98
N THR A 34 9.74 10.44 -9.80
CA THR A 34 9.97 11.31 -10.95
C THR A 34 9.36 10.66 -12.20
N GLY A 35 8.41 11.34 -12.82
CA GLY A 35 7.74 10.87 -14.05
C GLY A 35 6.61 9.86 -13.83
N GLN A 36 6.48 8.89 -14.74
CA GLN A 36 5.30 7.99 -14.84
C GLN A 36 5.49 6.63 -14.12
N GLY A 37 6.58 6.44 -13.37
CA GLY A 37 6.89 5.17 -12.71
C GLY A 37 6.56 5.18 -11.21
N ARG A 38 6.41 3.99 -10.62
CA ARG A 38 6.42 3.79 -9.17
C ARG A 38 7.87 3.65 -8.73
N GLN A 39 8.42 4.67 -8.11
CA GLN A 39 9.82 4.72 -7.70
C GLN A 39 9.96 4.95 -6.19
N VAL A 40 8.86 5.26 -5.50
CA VAL A 40 8.83 5.28 -4.05
C VAL A 40 8.71 3.85 -3.57
N ARG A 41 9.58 3.42 -2.65
CA ARG A 41 9.52 2.12 -1.99
C ARG A 41 9.40 2.30 -0.49
N LEU A 42 8.53 1.53 0.15
CA LEU A 42 8.33 1.51 1.60
C LEU A 42 8.45 0.07 2.08
N ILE A 43 9.23 -0.13 3.15
CA ILE A 43 9.38 -1.40 3.85
C ILE A 43 9.14 -1.12 5.34
N ASN A 44 8.48 -2.03 6.06
CA ASN A 44 8.22 -1.85 7.49
C ASN A 44 8.51 -3.11 8.33
N SER A 45 8.36 -2.97 9.65
CA SER A 45 8.60 -4.01 10.64
C SER A 45 7.67 -5.22 10.56
N VAL A 46 6.48 -5.06 9.98
CA VAL A 46 5.50 -6.15 9.85
C VAL A 46 5.70 -6.98 8.57
N GLY A 47 6.63 -6.57 7.71
CA GLY A 47 6.99 -7.30 6.50
C GLY A 47 6.36 -6.77 5.23
N ASP A 48 5.71 -5.59 5.27
CA ASP A 48 5.25 -4.95 4.05
C ASP A 48 6.45 -4.54 3.20
N ASP A 49 6.32 -4.72 1.89
CA ASP A 49 7.26 -4.26 0.89
C ASP A 49 6.46 -3.78 -0.32
N VAL A 50 6.34 -2.46 -0.42
CA VAL A 50 5.46 -1.80 -1.39
C VAL A 50 6.18 -0.75 -2.18
N MET A 51 5.74 -0.58 -3.42
CA MET A 51 6.15 0.49 -4.33
C MET A 51 4.94 1.31 -4.75
N ALA A 52 5.13 2.62 -4.83
CA ALA A 52 4.06 3.57 -5.13
C ALA A 52 4.58 4.75 -5.97
N ARG A 53 3.66 5.53 -6.54
CA ARG A 53 4.00 6.81 -7.17
C ARG A 53 4.23 7.89 -6.13
N GLU A 54 3.36 7.95 -5.13
CA GLU A 54 3.44 8.88 -4.00
C GLU A 54 3.11 8.13 -2.70
N ILE A 55 3.84 8.46 -1.63
CA ILE A 55 3.52 8.04 -0.26
C ILE A 55 3.57 9.27 0.65
N GLN A 56 2.56 9.43 1.50
CA GLN A 56 2.53 10.44 2.55
C GLN A 56 2.59 9.72 3.90
N LEU A 57 3.53 10.13 4.75
CA LEU A 57 3.85 9.51 6.03
C LEU A 57 3.71 10.54 7.17
N SER A 58 2.94 10.23 8.23
CA SER A 58 2.89 11.11 9.41
C SER A 58 4.22 11.09 10.18
N THR A 59 4.81 12.24 10.46
CA THR A 59 6.07 12.30 11.22
C THR A 59 5.86 12.42 12.72
N ARG A 60 4.60 12.47 13.19
CA ARG A 60 4.28 12.54 14.62
C ARG A 60 4.66 11.24 15.31
N GLU A 61 5.13 11.36 16.55
CA GLU A 61 5.43 10.20 17.39
C GLU A 61 4.16 9.40 17.68
N GLY A 62 4.22 8.07 17.51
CA GLY A 62 3.08 7.17 17.72
C GLY A 62 1.98 7.24 16.65
N ASP A 63 2.11 8.07 15.61
CA ASP A 63 1.14 8.17 14.52
C ASP A 63 1.61 7.34 13.32
N ASP A 64 0.97 6.19 13.12
CA ASP A 64 1.28 5.25 12.04
C ASP A 64 0.58 5.58 10.72
N ARG A 65 -0.25 6.64 10.69
CA ARG A 65 -1.02 7.00 9.50
C ARG A 65 -0.12 7.20 8.29
N MET A 66 -0.58 6.64 7.18
CA MET A 66 0.01 6.82 5.86
C MET A 66 -1.06 6.81 4.78
N SER A 67 -0.74 7.42 3.66
CA SER A 67 -1.51 7.35 2.42
C SER A 67 -0.57 7.03 1.27
N ALA A 68 -1.06 6.29 0.27
CA ALA A 68 -0.27 5.95 -0.90
C ALA A 68 -1.12 6.03 -2.17
N GLN A 69 -0.49 6.46 -3.26
CA GLN A 69 -1.09 6.51 -4.59
C GLN A 69 -0.39 5.53 -5.53
N ASP A 70 -1.19 4.79 -6.31
CA ASP A 70 -0.69 3.82 -7.29
C ASP A 70 0.21 2.77 -6.63
N LEU A 71 -0.27 2.16 -5.54
CA LEU A 71 0.49 1.21 -4.71
C LEU A 71 0.47 -0.21 -5.30
N THR A 72 1.60 -0.91 -5.25
CA THR A 72 1.75 -2.35 -5.52
C THR A 72 2.76 -2.93 -4.56
N GLY A 73 2.64 -4.20 -4.22
CA GLY A 73 3.63 -4.89 -3.41
C GLY A 73 2.99 -5.99 -2.60
N THR A 74 3.72 -6.41 -1.58
CA THR A 74 3.25 -7.40 -0.61
C THR A 74 2.87 -6.65 0.67
N ILE A 75 1.69 -6.96 1.19
CA ILE A 75 1.22 -6.49 2.49
C ILE A 75 1.09 -7.73 3.38
N ALA A 76 1.71 -7.70 4.54
CA ALA A 76 1.53 -8.71 5.56
C ALA A 76 0.16 -8.50 6.21
N ILE A 77 -0.70 -9.52 6.13
CA ILE A 77 -2.01 -9.50 6.78
C ILE A 77 -1.97 -10.56 7.86
N ASP A 78 -2.32 -10.16 9.08
CA ASP A 78 -2.45 -11.10 10.19
C ASP A 78 -3.63 -12.03 9.92
N GLU A 79 -3.46 -13.32 10.25
CA GLU A 79 -4.47 -14.34 9.93
C GLU A 79 -5.81 -14.10 10.65
N GLU A 80 -5.77 -13.30 11.72
CA GLU A 80 -6.92 -12.84 12.51
C GLU A 80 -7.72 -11.71 11.84
N ASP A 81 -7.07 -10.91 10.99
CA ASP A 81 -7.69 -9.82 10.22
C ASP A 81 -8.32 -10.30 8.91
N LEU A 82 -8.01 -11.54 8.51
CA LEU A 82 -8.68 -12.16 7.39
C LEU A 82 -10.13 -12.48 7.77
N PRO A 83 -11.11 -12.18 6.91
CA PRO A 83 -12.47 -12.63 7.13
C PRO A 83 -12.48 -14.16 7.31
N PRO A 84 -13.34 -14.69 8.19
CA PRO A 84 -13.35 -16.12 8.49
C PRO A 84 -13.48 -16.89 7.18
N ARG A 85 -12.49 -17.77 6.91
CA ARG A 85 -12.54 -18.68 5.77
C ARG A 85 -13.83 -19.49 5.90
N SER A 86 -14.79 -19.29 5.00
CA SER A 86 -16.02 -20.05 5.01
C SER A 86 -15.65 -21.53 4.85
N ARG A 87 -15.87 -22.30 5.91
CA ARG A 87 -15.70 -23.75 5.90
C ARG A 87 -16.90 -24.34 5.17
N GLY A 88 -16.82 -24.39 3.85
CA GLY A 88 -17.88 -24.90 2.98
C GLY A 88 -17.34 -25.48 1.69
N GLY A 89 -16.99 -26.77 1.73
CA GLY A 89 -17.10 -27.70 0.60
C GLY A 89 -15.98 -27.66 -0.45
N GLY A 90 -15.14 -28.69 -0.44
CA GLY A 90 -14.43 -29.07 -1.66
C GLY A 90 -15.40 -29.66 -2.70
N GLY A 91 -15.05 -29.47 -3.98
CA GLY A 91 -15.56 -30.26 -5.10
C GLY A 91 -16.55 -29.54 -6.02
N GLY A 92 -16.17 -29.39 -7.28
CA GLY A 92 -17.12 -29.15 -8.38
C GLY A 92 -16.69 -28.05 -9.34
N GLY A 93 -16.15 -28.44 -10.50
CA GLY A 93 -16.03 -27.55 -11.64
C GLY A 93 -17.39 -26.97 -12.04
N GLY A 94 -17.42 -25.66 -12.26
CA GLY A 94 -18.57 -24.93 -12.75
C GLY A 94 -18.08 -23.64 -13.37
N ALA A 95 -18.11 -23.59 -14.70
CA ALA A 95 -17.81 -22.40 -15.48
C ALA A 95 -18.65 -21.21 -14.97
N GLY A 96 -17.98 -20.22 -14.38
CA GLY A 96 -18.56 -18.90 -14.22
C GLY A 96 -18.79 -18.29 -15.61
N PRO A 97 -19.88 -17.55 -15.83
CA PRO A 97 -20.25 -17.08 -17.16
C PRO A 97 -19.14 -16.21 -17.74
N SER A 98 -18.67 -16.58 -18.93
CA SER A 98 -17.74 -15.77 -19.70
C SER A 98 -18.35 -14.40 -19.97
N LEU A 99 -17.72 -13.33 -19.48
CA LEU A 99 -17.96 -11.96 -19.94
C LEU A 99 -17.47 -11.83 -21.39
N ARG A 100 -18.24 -12.39 -22.33
CA ARG A 100 -18.18 -12.10 -23.77
C ARG A 100 -19.51 -11.46 -24.17
N GLY A 101 -19.52 -10.14 -24.17
CA GLY A 101 -20.58 -9.31 -24.72
C GLY A 101 -20.00 -7.96 -25.11
N ALA A 102 -20.44 -7.39 -26.23
CA ALA A 102 -19.89 -6.15 -26.77
C ALA A 102 -20.08 -4.98 -25.77
N ILE A 103 -18.98 -4.33 -25.39
CA ILE A 103 -19.03 -3.05 -24.70
C ILE A 103 -19.35 -1.98 -25.75
N GLY A 104 -20.55 -1.41 -25.65
CA GLY A 104 -20.95 -0.19 -26.36
C GLY A 104 -21.97 -0.40 -27.46
N THR A 105 -23.24 -0.03 -27.19
CA THR A 105 -23.99 1.02 -27.91
C THR A 105 -25.46 1.00 -27.52
N ARG A 106 -25.99 2.16 -27.11
CA ARG A 106 -27.18 2.82 -27.67
C ARG A 106 -27.38 4.17 -26.96
N LEU A 107 -27.28 5.27 -27.72
CA LEU A 107 -28.36 6.02 -28.39
C LEU A 107 -29.13 6.88 -27.38
#